data_AF-A0A8J7E340-F1
#
_entry.id   AF-A0A8J7E340-F1
#
_cell.length_a   1.000
_cell.length_b   1.000
_cell.length_c   1.000
_cell.angle_alpha   90.00
_cell.angle_beta   90.00
_cell.angle_gamma   90.00
#
_symmetry.space_group_name_H-M   'P 1'
#
loop_
_entity.id
_entity.type
_entity.pdbx_description
1 polymer ?
#
loop_
_entity_poly.entity_id
_entity_poly.type
_entity_poly.pdbx_seq_one_letter_code
_entity_poly.pdbx_strand_id
1 'polypeptide(L)'
;MTKRSHPELDGQNPQTLYTFHLKRPGQTLRERLTWGALGLSIGLSAAVGYLMLAGEERSWLWPPSRVTEATGADPFRQGSEQAMAAAELTQTAEFREDWADIVILWQQASDAMRLVPNSSPNAALAQEKVAEYERNRQYAQSNVDTRTSRTPADTNYWTLGSDRDLVLTVQGPPSQTTQFQSSCQQILRYDNSVVELNNGYVSQYENTDSNLKVIGETPVVVSAQAAQGTWTLGSAEADVIRIQGTPTRQGQYTATRYTTLYFGTSAVQFEEGQVIGYADVDKNLRLSLNLPPLPEGQTLPQHWSVGSSRSEVLRVEGRTPTAISRNDSNCEEVFQFDGGEVTFRQGTVTGYRNFGQTLQVN
;
A
#
# COMPACT_ATOMS: atom_id res chain seq x y z
N MET A 1 -43.67 6.92 -12.39
CA MET A 1 -42.66 6.65 -11.35
C MET A 1 -42.73 5.19 -10.99
N THR A 2 -41.81 4.38 -11.49
CA THR A 2 -41.73 2.94 -11.24
C THR A 2 -40.44 2.68 -10.46
N LYS A 3 -40.58 2.32 -9.18
CA LYS A 3 -39.46 1.85 -8.35
C LYS A 3 -39.02 0.48 -8.86
N ARG A 4 -37.75 0.34 -9.24
CA ARG A 4 -37.12 -0.97 -9.41
C ARG A 4 -36.64 -1.44 -8.03
N SER A 5 -37.30 -2.44 -7.47
CA SER A 5 -36.83 -3.21 -6.30
C SER A 5 -35.96 -4.38 -6.79
N HIS A 6 -34.93 -4.71 -6.00
CA HIS A 6 -33.98 -5.78 -6.26
C HIS A 6 -34.64 -7.17 -6.09
N PRO A 7 -34.40 -8.19 -6.94
CA PRO A 7 -35.24 -9.40 -6.99
C PRO A 7 -35.00 -10.46 -5.91
N GLU A 8 -34.18 -10.21 -4.89
CA GLU A 8 -33.79 -11.24 -3.91
C GLU A 8 -34.56 -11.19 -2.58
N LEU A 9 -35.57 -10.32 -2.47
CA LEU A 9 -36.30 -10.12 -1.20
C LEU A 9 -37.66 -10.84 -1.10
N ASP A 10 -38.13 -11.50 -2.16
CA ASP A 10 -39.42 -12.22 -2.13
C ASP A 10 -39.24 -13.72 -2.45
N GLY A 11 -38.87 -14.53 -1.44
CA GLY A 11 -38.80 -15.99 -1.62
C GLY A 11 -38.20 -16.83 -0.49
N GLN A 12 -38.96 -17.00 0.60
CA GLN A 12 -38.95 -18.12 1.57
C GLN A 12 -37.60 -18.71 2.08
N ASN A 13 -36.82 -17.94 2.85
CA ASN A 13 -36.17 -18.42 4.09
C ASN A 13 -35.52 -17.25 4.86
N PRO A 14 -36.21 -16.63 5.83
CA PRO A 14 -35.60 -15.55 6.60
C PRO A 14 -34.74 -16.13 7.73
N GLN A 15 -33.42 -16.26 7.50
CA GLN A 15 -32.50 -16.29 8.62
C GLN A 15 -32.28 -14.84 9.08
N THR A 16 -32.86 -14.51 10.22
CA THR A 16 -32.78 -13.19 10.85
C THR A 16 -31.32 -12.85 11.15
N LEU A 17 -30.75 -11.91 10.39
CA LEU A 17 -29.47 -11.27 10.66
C LEU A 17 -29.59 -10.40 11.93
N TYR A 18 -28.81 -10.78 12.94
CA TYR A 18 -28.23 -9.99 14.03
C TYR A 18 -29.07 -8.88 14.70
N THR A 19 -29.40 -9.09 15.98
CA THR A 19 -29.79 -8.01 16.90
C THR A 19 -28.53 -7.52 17.64
N PHE A 20 -28.15 -6.26 17.41
CA PHE A 20 -27.03 -5.64 18.14
C PHE A 20 -27.51 -5.13 19.50
N HIS A 21 -26.94 -5.66 20.60
CA HIS A 21 -27.04 -5.05 21.92
C HIS A 21 -25.71 -4.39 22.29
N LEU A 22 -25.67 -3.06 22.22
CA LEU A 22 -24.54 -2.27 22.70
C LEU A 22 -24.54 -2.24 24.24
N LYS A 23 -23.48 -2.75 24.89
CA LYS A 23 -23.22 -2.51 26.32
C LYS A 23 -22.24 -1.34 26.48
N ARG A 24 -22.55 -0.45 27.44
CA ARG A 24 -21.83 0.78 27.78
C ARG A 24 -20.42 0.53 28.34
N PRO A 25 -19.50 1.51 28.23
CA PRO A 25 -18.11 1.37 28.64
C PRO A 25 -17.96 1.52 30.16
N GLY A 26 -17.20 0.62 30.77
CA GLY A 26 -16.78 0.71 32.18
C GLY A 26 -17.08 -0.54 32.99
N GLN A 27 -16.30 -1.60 32.77
CA GLN A 27 -16.02 -2.62 33.78
C GLN A 27 -14.82 -3.44 33.31
N THR A 28 -13.64 -3.05 33.81
CA THR A 28 -12.44 -3.88 33.77
C THR A 28 -12.46 -4.88 34.91
N LEU A 29 -11.71 -5.97 34.69
CA LEU A 29 -11.22 -6.97 35.63
C LEU A 29 -12.10 -8.21 35.84
N ARG A 30 -11.53 -9.33 35.37
CA ARG A 30 -11.87 -10.74 35.60
C ARG A 30 -13.12 -11.23 34.85
N GLU A 31 -12.87 -11.78 33.66
CA GLU A 31 -13.11 -13.20 33.39
C GLU A 31 -12.39 -13.59 32.09
N ARG A 32 -11.40 -14.48 32.25
CA ARG A 32 -10.80 -15.23 31.15
C ARG A 32 -11.78 -16.36 30.79
N LEU A 33 -11.84 -16.67 29.49
CA LEU A 33 -12.55 -17.80 28.87
C LEU A 33 -14.06 -17.63 28.67
N THR A 34 -14.44 -17.07 27.52
CA THR A 34 -15.37 -17.71 26.57
C THR A 34 -15.08 -17.17 25.16
N TRP A 35 -14.30 -17.94 24.40
CA TRP A 35 -14.11 -17.74 22.96
C TRP A 35 -15.34 -18.29 22.25
N GLY A 36 -16.11 -17.41 21.58
CA GLY A 36 -17.29 -17.84 20.86
C GLY A 36 -18.19 -16.68 20.44
N ALA A 37 -17.71 -15.87 19.49
CA ALA A 37 -18.54 -15.16 18.50
C ALA A 37 -17.64 -14.16 17.75
N LEU A 38 -17.08 -14.59 16.63
CA LEU A 38 -16.66 -13.84 15.44
C LEU A 38 -15.61 -14.71 14.71
N GLY A 39 -16.05 -15.50 13.73
CA GLY A 39 -15.26 -15.91 12.58
C GLY A 39 -13.90 -16.61 12.74
N LEU A 40 -13.48 -17.05 13.92
CA LEU A 40 -12.21 -17.77 14.13
C LEU A 40 -12.49 -19.16 14.67
N SER A 41 -12.56 -20.14 13.76
CA SER A 41 -12.56 -21.56 14.08
C SER A 41 -11.19 -21.96 14.63
N ILE A 42 -11.15 -22.23 15.92
CA ILE A 42 -10.00 -22.80 16.65
C ILE A 42 -9.65 -24.17 16.06
N GLY A 43 -8.43 -24.30 15.53
CA GLY A 43 -7.76 -25.58 15.35
C GLY A 43 -6.70 -25.77 16.44
N LEU A 44 -7.13 -26.08 17.67
CA LEU A 44 -6.25 -26.53 18.75
C LEU A 44 -6.49 -28.02 18.99
N SER A 45 -5.59 -28.87 18.49
CA SER A 45 -5.46 -30.24 18.98
C SER A 45 -4.28 -30.33 19.93
N ALA A 46 -4.60 -30.47 21.22
CA ALA A 46 -3.67 -30.67 22.32
C ALA A 46 -3.07 -32.08 22.30
N ALA A 47 -1.75 -32.19 22.42
CA ALA A 47 -1.09 -33.39 22.92
C ALA A 47 -0.63 -33.11 24.36
N VAL A 48 -1.35 -33.66 25.33
CA VAL A 48 -1.01 -33.63 26.76
C VAL A 48 -0.09 -34.81 27.06
N GLY A 49 1.10 -34.52 27.59
CA GLY A 49 2.03 -35.50 28.15
C GLY A 49 2.71 -34.93 29.39
N TYR A 50 2.30 -35.42 30.54
CA TYR A 50 2.69 -35.06 31.91
C TYR A 50 4.16 -35.42 32.22
N LEU A 51 4.91 -34.57 32.94
CA LEU A 51 5.78 -34.99 34.07
C LEU A 51 6.41 -33.82 34.82
N MET A 52 6.64 -34.08 36.10
CA MET A 52 6.81 -33.17 37.23
C MET A 52 8.25 -32.66 37.46
N LEU A 53 8.31 -31.47 38.06
CA LEU A 53 9.26 -30.92 39.07
C LEU A 53 10.68 -31.52 39.19
N ALA A 54 11.68 -30.67 38.95
CA ALA A 54 12.90 -30.58 39.75
C ALA A 54 13.50 -29.18 39.61
N GLY A 55 13.77 -28.53 40.73
CA GLY A 55 14.53 -27.27 40.77
C GLY A 55 16.02 -27.54 40.80
N GLU A 56 16.80 -26.65 40.18
CA GLU A 56 18.18 -26.36 40.56
C GLU A 56 18.60 -25.01 39.97
N GLU A 57 19.22 -24.18 40.82
CA GLU A 57 19.88 -22.93 40.43
C GLU A 57 21.25 -23.21 39.77
N ARG A 58 21.80 -22.15 39.14
CA ARG A 58 23.22 -21.90 38.80
C ARG A 58 23.77 -22.54 37.51
N SER A 59 24.02 -21.67 36.54
CA SER A 59 25.33 -21.01 36.30
C SER A 59 25.51 -20.74 34.81
N TRP A 60 25.88 -19.51 34.51
CA TRP A 60 26.23 -19.06 33.17
C TRP A 60 27.55 -19.70 32.73
N LEU A 61 27.46 -20.74 31.90
CA LEU A 61 28.58 -21.26 31.12
C LEU A 61 28.07 -21.59 29.71
N TRP A 62 28.54 -20.84 28.72
CA TRP A 62 28.31 -21.10 27.31
C TRP A 62 28.80 -22.52 26.93
N PRO A 63 28.03 -23.29 26.15
CA PRO A 63 28.58 -24.43 25.42
C PRO A 63 29.21 -23.96 24.09
N PRO A 64 30.22 -24.69 23.58
CA PRO A 64 30.95 -24.34 22.36
C PRO A 64 30.05 -24.48 21.13
N SER A 65 30.39 -23.71 20.09
CA SER A 65 29.75 -23.61 18.79
C SER A 65 29.10 -24.91 18.32
N ARG A 66 27.77 -24.98 18.43
CA ARG A 66 27.01 -25.84 17.52
C ARG A 66 27.26 -25.29 16.13
N VAL A 67 27.66 -26.17 15.22
CA VAL A 67 27.50 -25.96 13.79
C VAL A 67 26.02 -25.61 13.60
N THR A 68 25.74 -24.32 13.36
CA THR A 68 24.39 -23.86 13.04
C THR A 68 24.10 -24.36 11.63
N GLU A 69 23.55 -25.57 11.51
CA GLU A 69 22.70 -25.87 10.38
C GLU A 69 21.61 -24.79 10.35
N ALA A 70 21.58 -24.01 9.29
CA ALA A 70 20.53 -23.03 9.04
C ALA A 70 19.20 -23.79 8.93
N THR A 71 18.45 -23.85 10.04
CA THR A 71 17.08 -24.36 10.06
C THR A 71 16.22 -23.45 9.19
N GLY A 72 15.74 -23.95 8.05
CA GLY A 72 14.65 -23.30 7.32
C GLY A 72 13.46 -23.11 8.25
N ALA A 73 12.89 -21.91 8.28
CA ALA A 73 11.74 -21.60 9.12
C ALA A 73 10.58 -22.56 8.78
N ASP A 74 9.92 -23.13 9.79
CA ASP A 74 8.71 -23.95 9.64
C ASP A 74 7.56 -23.08 9.09
N PRO A 75 7.09 -23.30 7.84
CA PRO A 75 6.06 -22.46 7.23
C PRO A 75 4.72 -22.53 7.97
N PHE A 76 4.41 -23.68 8.60
CA PHE A 76 3.16 -23.82 9.34
C PHE A 76 3.16 -22.94 10.59
N ARG A 77 4.27 -22.94 11.33
CA ARG A 77 4.45 -22.06 12.49
C ARG A 77 4.42 -20.60 12.07
N GLN A 78 5.18 -20.23 11.04
CA GLN A 78 5.20 -18.86 10.52
C GLN A 78 3.79 -18.38 10.13
N GLY A 79 3.06 -19.19 9.37
CA GLY A 79 1.69 -18.84 8.97
C GLY A 79 0.74 -18.70 10.16
N SER A 80 0.90 -19.54 11.18
CA SER A 80 0.09 -19.48 12.40
C SER A 80 0.38 -18.22 13.23
N GLU A 81 1.66 -17.84 13.34
CA GLU A 81 2.09 -16.63 14.05
C GLU A 81 1.55 -15.36 13.36
N GLN A 82 1.64 -15.28 12.03
CA GLN A 82 1.11 -14.14 11.27
C GLN A 82 -0.42 -14.05 11.37
N ALA A 83 -1.12 -15.18 11.28
CA ALA A 83 -2.57 -15.24 11.47
C ALA A 83 -2.99 -14.79 12.87
N MET A 84 -2.23 -15.19 13.90
CA MET A 84 -2.48 -14.77 15.27
C MET A 84 -2.29 -13.26 15.43
N ALA A 85 -1.19 -12.71 14.90
CA ALA A 85 -0.96 -11.27 14.90
C ALA A 85 -2.09 -10.50 14.18
N ALA A 86 -2.54 -11.00 13.02
CA ALA A 86 -3.65 -10.40 12.28
C ALA A 86 -4.95 -10.39 13.10
N ALA A 87 -5.27 -11.52 13.75
CA ALA A 87 -6.45 -11.67 14.58
C ALA A 87 -6.40 -10.79 15.83
N GLU A 88 -5.24 -10.65 16.47
CA GLU A 88 -5.03 -9.76 17.61
C GLU A 88 -5.21 -8.30 17.21
N LEU A 89 -4.55 -7.86 16.13
CA LEU A 89 -4.65 -6.48 15.64
C LEU A 89 -6.10 -6.14 15.23
N THR A 90 -6.83 -7.09 14.64
CA THR A 90 -8.25 -6.92 14.27
C THR A 90 -9.13 -6.53 15.45
N GLN A 91 -8.78 -6.90 16.69
CA GLN A 91 -9.60 -6.59 17.88
C GLN A 91 -9.56 -5.11 18.25
N THR A 92 -8.50 -4.41 17.86
CA THR A 92 -8.27 -3.01 18.23
C THR A 92 -8.16 -2.07 17.03
N ALA A 93 -8.17 -2.60 15.80
CA ALA A 93 -8.04 -1.82 14.58
C ALA A 93 -9.21 -0.85 14.37
N GLU A 94 -8.86 0.42 14.21
CA GLU A 94 -9.83 1.50 14.06
C GLU A 94 -9.68 2.19 12.70
N PHE A 95 -8.44 2.36 12.25
CA PHE A 95 -8.11 3.20 11.10
C PHE A 95 -7.65 2.38 9.90
N ARG A 96 -7.78 2.99 8.70
CA ARG A 96 -7.38 2.38 7.42
C ARG A 96 -6.00 1.71 7.49
N GLU A 97 -5.03 2.37 8.12
CA GLU A 97 -3.64 1.91 8.21
C GLU A 97 -3.52 0.63 9.06
N ASP A 98 -4.27 0.53 10.16
CA ASP A 98 -4.32 -0.68 10.99
C ASP A 98 -4.88 -1.86 10.17
N TRP A 99 -5.92 -1.59 9.37
CA TRP A 99 -6.53 -2.61 8.50
C TRP A 99 -5.65 -3.02 7.33
N ALA A 100 -4.81 -2.12 6.82
CA ALA A 100 -3.83 -2.46 5.80
C ALA A 100 -2.75 -3.42 6.34
N ASP A 101 -2.29 -3.20 7.57
CA ASP A 101 -1.39 -4.15 8.25
C ASP A 101 -2.08 -5.52 8.42
N ILE A 102 -3.35 -5.56 8.81
CA ILE A 102 -4.13 -6.81 8.92
C ILE A 102 -4.21 -7.54 7.56
N VAL A 103 -4.43 -6.81 6.46
CA VAL A 103 -4.44 -7.41 5.10
C VAL A 103 -3.08 -8.06 4.79
N ILE A 104 -1.99 -7.37 5.10
CA ILE A 104 -0.62 -7.87 4.87
C ILE A 104 -0.36 -9.11 5.72
N LEU A 105 -0.72 -9.09 7.00
CA LEU A 105 -0.53 -10.24 7.91
C LEU A 105 -1.34 -11.46 7.45
N TRP A 106 -2.59 -11.29 7.03
CA TRP A 106 -3.38 -12.41 6.49
C TRP A 106 -2.80 -12.95 5.17
N GLN A 107 -2.29 -12.08 4.30
CA GLN A 107 -1.61 -12.51 3.08
C GLN A 107 -0.38 -13.36 3.41
N GLN A 108 0.49 -12.87 4.30
CA GLN A 108 1.67 -13.58 4.77
C GLN A 108 1.33 -14.92 5.42
N ALA A 109 0.25 -14.95 6.21
CA ALA A 109 -0.24 -16.18 6.83
C ALA A 109 -0.67 -17.21 5.78
N SER A 110 -1.47 -16.79 4.79
CA SER A 110 -1.91 -17.66 3.69
C SER A 110 -0.74 -18.19 2.88
N ASP A 111 0.22 -17.34 2.54
CA ASP A 111 1.36 -17.71 1.72
C ASP A 111 2.28 -18.70 2.44
N ALA A 112 2.56 -18.48 3.72
CA ALA A 112 3.30 -19.43 4.54
C ALA A 112 2.58 -20.78 4.65
N MET A 113 1.25 -20.80 4.79
CA MET A 113 0.47 -22.04 4.81
C MET A 113 0.52 -22.79 3.48
N ARG A 114 0.57 -22.09 2.34
CA ARG A 114 0.73 -22.71 1.00
C ARG A 114 2.09 -23.37 0.83
N LEU A 115 3.12 -22.90 1.52
CA LEU A 115 4.48 -23.46 1.48
C LEU A 115 4.65 -24.73 2.33
N VAL A 116 3.65 -25.11 3.14
CA VAL A 116 3.72 -26.33 3.95
C VAL A 116 3.77 -27.57 3.04
N PRO A 117 4.82 -28.41 3.14
CA PRO A 117 4.96 -29.59 2.27
C PRO A 117 3.82 -30.60 2.48
N ASN A 118 3.39 -31.26 1.40
CA ASN A 118 2.35 -32.30 1.46
C ASN A 118 2.70 -33.49 2.37
N SER A 119 3.99 -33.72 2.65
CA SER A 119 4.47 -34.74 3.57
C SER A 119 4.39 -34.33 5.05
N SER A 120 4.11 -33.06 5.34
CA SER A 120 3.94 -32.56 6.70
C SER A 120 2.68 -33.14 7.34
N PRO A 121 2.70 -33.52 8.63
CA PRO A 121 1.49 -33.89 9.36
C PRO A 121 0.45 -32.76 9.40
N ASN A 122 0.88 -31.50 9.21
CA ASN A 122 0.00 -30.32 9.22
C ASN A 122 -0.53 -29.94 7.83
N ALA A 123 -0.21 -30.67 6.77
CA ALA A 123 -0.53 -30.27 5.40
C ALA A 123 -2.04 -30.06 5.17
N ALA A 124 -2.88 -30.99 5.64
CA ALA A 124 -4.33 -30.89 5.48
C ALA A 124 -4.90 -29.65 6.21
N LEU A 125 -4.44 -29.43 7.44
CA LEU A 125 -4.85 -28.27 8.25
C LEU A 125 -4.35 -26.96 7.64
N ALA A 126 -3.13 -26.92 7.10
CA ALA A 126 -2.56 -25.75 6.43
C ALA A 126 -3.43 -25.33 5.23
N GLN A 127 -3.82 -26.29 4.38
CA GLN A 127 -4.68 -26.01 3.22
C GLN A 127 -6.08 -25.55 3.62
N GLU A 128 -6.66 -26.11 4.69
CA GLU A 128 -7.92 -25.61 5.25
C GLU A 128 -7.78 -24.16 5.73
N LYS A 129 -6.67 -23.84 6.41
CA LYS A 129 -6.41 -22.50 6.95
C LYS A 129 -6.19 -21.45 5.87
N VAL A 130 -5.59 -21.79 4.72
CA VAL A 130 -5.50 -20.86 3.57
C VAL A 130 -6.87 -20.30 3.21
N ALA A 131 -7.90 -21.13 3.11
CA ALA A 131 -9.23 -20.67 2.73
C ALA A 131 -9.86 -19.75 3.79
N GLU A 132 -9.59 -19.99 5.08
CA GLU A 132 -10.01 -19.13 6.19
C GLU A 132 -9.30 -17.78 6.16
N TYR A 133 -7.98 -17.79 5.98
CA TYR A 133 -7.15 -16.59 5.96
C TYR A 133 -7.47 -15.68 4.77
N GLU A 134 -7.77 -16.24 3.59
CA GLU A 134 -8.22 -15.44 2.44
C GLU A 134 -9.57 -14.74 2.70
N ARG A 135 -10.52 -15.40 3.38
CA ARG A 135 -11.79 -14.75 3.77
C ARG A 135 -11.56 -13.62 4.76
N ASN A 136 -10.68 -13.84 5.75
CA ASN A 136 -10.33 -12.81 6.73
C ASN A 136 -9.60 -11.63 6.09
N ARG A 137 -8.72 -11.90 5.12
CA ARG A 137 -8.05 -10.88 4.30
C ARG A 137 -9.05 -10.03 3.52
N GLN A 138 -10.04 -10.66 2.88
CA GLN A 138 -11.10 -9.93 2.15
C GLN A 138 -11.91 -9.02 3.08
N TYR A 139 -12.23 -9.50 4.29
CA TYR A 139 -12.88 -8.69 5.30
C TYR A 139 -12.02 -7.48 5.72
N ALA A 140 -10.72 -7.69 5.94
CA ALA A 140 -9.78 -6.61 6.26
C ALA A 140 -9.66 -5.60 5.10
N GLN A 141 -9.62 -6.07 3.85
CA GLN A 141 -9.58 -5.21 2.66
C GLN A 141 -10.80 -4.30 2.57
N SER A 142 -12.00 -4.83 2.82
CA SER A 142 -13.22 -4.00 2.87
C SER A 142 -13.14 -2.90 3.95
N ASN A 143 -12.46 -3.17 5.07
CA ASN A 143 -12.22 -2.15 6.09
C ASN A 143 -11.16 -1.12 5.63
N VAL A 144 -10.12 -1.51 4.88
CA VAL A 144 -9.20 -0.54 4.27
C VAL A 144 -9.98 0.48 3.44
N ASP A 145 -10.93 0.02 2.62
CA ASP A 145 -11.69 0.90 1.73
C ASP A 145 -12.65 1.84 2.48
N THR A 146 -13.24 1.37 3.57
CA THR A 146 -14.34 2.06 4.28
C THR A 146 -13.90 2.87 5.49
N ARG A 147 -12.77 2.53 6.12
CA ARG A 147 -12.30 3.20 7.34
C ARG A 147 -11.64 4.53 7.02
N THR A 148 -11.76 5.45 7.98
CA THR A 148 -11.05 6.71 7.96
C THR A 148 -9.56 6.49 8.17
N SER A 149 -8.75 7.26 7.46
CA SER A 149 -7.31 7.32 7.69
C SER A 149 -7.02 8.07 8.98
N ARG A 150 -6.09 7.57 9.82
CA ARG A 150 -5.60 8.29 11.00
C ARG A 150 -4.73 9.47 10.57
N THR A 151 -3.82 9.16 9.67
CA THR A 151 -2.82 10.06 9.13
C THR A 151 -2.61 9.68 7.68
N PRO A 152 -3.22 10.39 6.71
CA PRO A 152 -3.02 10.08 5.29
C PRO A 152 -1.54 10.06 4.91
N ALA A 153 -0.72 10.85 5.61
CA ALA A 153 0.73 10.96 5.46
C ALA A 153 1.54 9.70 5.84
N ASP A 154 1.00 8.80 6.67
CA ASP A 154 1.73 7.63 7.20
C ASP A 154 1.21 6.33 6.59
N THR A 155 1.09 6.27 5.26
CA THR A 155 0.75 5.01 4.59
C THR A 155 1.87 3.98 4.84
N ASN A 156 1.50 2.84 5.40
CA ASN A 156 2.38 1.69 5.71
C ASN A 156 2.42 0.63 4.58
N TYR A 157 1.84 0.95 3.42
CA TYR A 157 1.72 0.06 2.27
C TYR A 157 1.91 0.81 0.94
N TRP A 158 2.11 0.07 -0.14
CA TRP A 158 2.04 0.57 -1.51
C TRP A 158 1.13 -0.32 -2.36
N THR A 159 0.79 0.13 -3.57
CA THR A 159 -0.11 -0.57 -4.51
C THR A 159 0.53 -0.60 -5.90
N LEU A 160 -0.09 -1.29 -6.87
CA LEU A 160 0.23 -1.03 -8.28
C LEU A 160 0.02 0.47 -8.58
N GLY A 161 0.85 1.04 -9.45
CA GLY A 161 0.85 2.47 -9.76
C GLY A 161 1.51 3.38 -8.72
N SER A 162 1.88 2.88 -7.53
CA SER A 162 2.64 3.68 -6.54
C SER A 162 3.96 4.17 -7.12
N ASP A 163 4.39 5.37 -6.75
CA ASP A 163 5.71 5.86 -7.14
C ASP A 163 6.83 5.22 -6.30
N ARG A 164 8.02 5.20 -6.89
CA ARG A 164 9.24 4.68 -6.28
C ARG A 164 9.52 5.24 -4.88
N ASP A 165 9.28 6.54 -4.65
CA ASP A 165 9.63 7.15 -3.37
C ASP A 165 8.76 6.60 -2.24
N LEU A 166 7.47 6.37 -2.51
CA LEU A 166 6.57 5.68 -1.58
C LEU A 166 7.06 4.24 -1.30
N VAL A 167 7.39 3.48 -2.34
CA VAL A 167 7.88 2.09 -2.18
C VAL A 167 9.10 2.06 -1.28
N LEU A 168 10.09 2.92 -1.52
CA LEU A 168 11.31 2.97 -0.71
C LEU A 168 11.07 3.46 0.72
N THR A 169 10.10 4.35 0.92
CA THR A 169 9.72 4.81 2.27
C THR A 169 9.07 3.69 3.07
N VAL A 170 8.18 2.93 2.44
CA VAL A 170 7.39 1.87 3.08
C VAL A 170 8.20 0.58 3.29
N GLN A 171 8.93 0.14 2.26
CA GLN A 171 9.73 -1.09 2.30
C GLN A 171 11.13 -0.90 2.85
N GLY A 172 11.67 0.31 2.78
CA GLY A 172 13.09 0.56 3.00
C GLY A 172 13.92 0.31 1.72
N PRO A 173 15.27 0.35 1.85
CA PRO A 173 16.16 0.15 0.71
C PRO A 173 16.09 -1.30 0.20
N PRO A 174 16.03 -1.53 -1.11
CA PRO A 174 16.09 -2.87 -1.68
C PRO A 174 17.48 -3.49 -1.49
N SER A 175 17.53 -4.83 -1.43
CA SER A 175 18.78 -5.59 -1.39
C SER A 175 19.58 -5.45 -2.69
N GLN A 176 18.89 -5.29 -3.81
CA GLN A 176 19.49 -5.03 -5.11
C GLN A 176 18.57 -4.16 -5.97
N THR A 177 19.16 -3.27 -6.76
CA THR A 177 18.46 -2.51 -7.81
C THR A 177 19.08 -2.81 -9.17
N THR A 178 18.25 -3.11 -10.16
CA THR A 178 18.65 -3.23 -11.57
C THR A 178 17.86 -2.24 -12.40
N GLN A 179 18.53 -1.53 -13.32
CA GLN A 179 17.90 -0.51 -14.16
C GLN A 179 18.14 -0.82 -15.63
N PHE A 180 17.07 -0.74 -16.42
CA PHE A 180 17.10 -0.90 -17.87
C PHE A 180 16.67 0.41 -18.53
N GLN A 181 17.65 1.18 -19.00
CA GLN A 181 17.41 2.53 -19.52
C GLN A 181 16.54 2.53 -20.80
N SER A 182 16.66 1.51 -21.65
CA SER A 182 15.94 1.45 -22.94
C SER A 182 14.47 1.04 -22.81
N SER A 183 14.09 0.32 -21.75
CA SER A 183 12.72 -0.16 -21.51
C SER A 183 12.01 0.61 -20.40
N CYS A 184 12.64 1.65 -19.84
CA CYS A 184 12.12 2.41 -18.69
C CYS A 184 11.88 1.57 -17.43
N GLN A 185 12.38 0.33 -17.42
CA GLN A 185 12.15 -0.66 -16.38
C GLN A 185 13.22 -0.53 -15.30
N GLN A 186 12.79 -0.58 -14.05
CA GLN A 186 13.65 -0.72 -12.89
C GLN A 186 13.12 -1.85 -12.01
N ILE A 187 14.01 -2.72 -11.55
CA ILE A 187 13.68 -3.84 -10.68
C ILE A 187 14.29 -3.59 -9.32
N LEU A 188 13.46 -3.49 -8.30
CA LEU A 188 13.85 -3.44 -6.90
C LEU A 188 13.68 -4.83 -6.30
N ARG A 189 14.76 -5.42 -5.79
CA ARG A 189 14.71 -6.74 -5.12
C ARG A 189 14.69 -6.57 -3.61
N TYR A 190 13.83 -7.34 -2.96
CA TYR A 190 13.77 -7.51 -1.52
C TYR A 190 13.86 -9.01 -1.29
N ASP A 191 15.09 -9.51 -1.10
CA ASP A 191 15.40 -10.94 -1.12
C ASP A 191 14.96 -11.58 -2.47
N ASN A 192 14.07 -12.58 -2.45
CA ASN A 192 13.53 -13.18 -3.68
C ASN A 192 12.30 -12.46 -4.23
N SER A 193 11.67 -11.59 -3.44
CA SER A 193 10.56 -10.77 -3.92
C SER A 193 11.07 -9.62 -4.79
N VAL A 194 10.28 -9.22 -5.77
CA VAL A 194 10.62 -8.15 -6.70
C VAL A 194 9.49 -7.15 -6.85
N VAL A 195 9.87 -5.88 -6.98
CA VAL A 195 8.99 -4.78 -7.40
C VAL A 195 9.55 -4.25 -8.71
N GLU A 196 8.75 -4.34 -9.76
CA GLU A 196 9.05 -3.78 -11.06
C GLU A 196 8.40 -2.41 -11.20
N LEU A 197 9.21 -1.45 -11.60
CA LEU A 197 8.83 -0.08 -11.85
C LEU A 197 8.95 0.20 -13.35
N ASN A 198 7.94 0.82 -13.94
CA ASN A 198 8.03 1.47 -15.23
C ASN A 198 8.04 2.98 -15.03
N ASN A 199 9.09 3.65 -15.50
CA ASN A 199 9.30 5.09 -15.33
C ASN A 199 9.16 5.58 -13.87
N GLY A 200 9.59 4.75 -12.92
CA GLY A 200 9.54 5.06 -11.48
C GLY A 200 8.16 4.90 -10.84
N TYR A 201 7.23 4.19 -11.49
CA TYR A 201 5.92 3.81 -10.95
C TYR A 201 5.76 2.29 -10.99
N VAL A 202 5.17 1.69 -9.96
CA VAL A 202 5.01 0.23 -9.85
C VAL A 202 4.13 -0.28 -10.98
N SER A 203 4.71 -1.10 -11.86
CA SER A 203 4.00 -1.77 -12.95
C SER A 203 3.62 -3.20 -12.59
N GLN A 204 4.46 -3.88 -11.79
CA GLN A 204 4.25 -5.26 -11.38
C GLN A 204 5.04 -5.56 -10.10
N TYR A 205 4.66 -6.62 -9.40
CA TYR A 205 5.46 -7.19 -8.34
C TYR A 205 5.33 -8.71 -8.30
N GLU A 206 6.27 -9.36 -7.63
CA GLU A 206 6.22 -10.77 -7.25
C GLU A 206 6.63 -10.85 -5.77
N ASN A 207 5.75 -11.38 -4.93
CA ASN A 207 5.94 -11.41 -3.47
C ASN A 207 6.34 -12.80 -2.97
N THR A 208 7.37 -13.39 -3.56
CA THR A 208 7.76 -14.79 -3.33
C THR A 208 8.09 -15.09 -1.86
N ASP A 209 8.73 -14.15 -1.17
CA ASP A 209 9.09 -14.31 0.25
C ASP A 209 8.02 -13.73 1.20
N SER A 210 6.89 -13.24 0.67
CA SER A 210 5.83 -12.59 1.46
C SER A 210 6.31 -11.37 2.27
N ASN A 211 7.43 -10.75 1.89
CA ASN A 211 8.05 -9.63 2.59
C ASN A 211 7.66 -8.25 2.00
N LEU A 212 6.83 -8.21 0.95
CA LEU A 212 6.32 -6.97 0.38
C LEU A 212 5.09 -6.43 1.13
N LYS A 213 5.14 -5.16 1.55
CA LYS A 213 4.01 -4.40 2.10
C LYS A 213 3.10 -3.84 1.00
N VAL A 214 2.59 -4.73 0.16
CA VAL A 214 1.70 -4.39 -0.96
C VAL A 214 0.27 -4.78 -0.67
N ILE A 215 -0.68 -3.90 -0.99
CA ILE A 215 -2.12 -4.22 -0.95
C ILE A 215 -2.78 -3.92 -2.29
N GLY A 216 -3.53 -4.89 -2.81
CA GLY A 216 -4.48 -4.73 -3.92
C GLY A 216 -4.00 -4.00 -5.19
N GLU A 217 -4.95 -3.70 -6.07
CA GLU A 217 -4.71 -2.98 -7.32
C GLU A 217 -5.26 -1.54 -7.28
N THR A 218 -6.24 -1.25 -6.41
CA THR A 218 -6.85 0.07 -6.26
C THR A 218 -7.38 0.30 -4.84
N PRO A 219 -7.50 1.56 -4.37
CA PRO A 219 -7.08 2.79 -5.04
C PRO A 219 -5.55 2.93 -5.05
N VAL A 220 -5.02 3.64 -6.04
CA VAL A 220 -3.57 3.85 -6.16
C VAL A 220 -3.10 4.87 -5.15
N VAL A 221 -2.05 4.51 -4.42
CA VAL A 221 -1.44 5.37 -3.42
C VAL A 221 -0.07 5.82 -3.91
N VAL A 222 0.18 7.12 -3.85
CA VAL A 222 1.46 7.73 -4.21
C VAL A 222 1.98 8.57 -3.03
N SER A 223 3.24 8.96 -3.08
CA SER A 223 3.92 9.75 -2.05
C SER A 223 3.30 11.14 -1.89
N ALA A 224 2.74 11.71 -2.97
CA ALA A 224 2.04 12.98 -2.95
C ALA A 224 0.55 12.83 -2.57
N GLN A 225 0.06 13.75 -1.75
CA GLN A 225 -1.26 13.66 -1.13
C GLN A 225 -2.12 14.88 -1.43
N ALA A 226 -3.41 14.63 -1.58
CA ALA A 226 -4.39 15.68 -1.74
C ALA A 226 -4.73 16.33 -0.38
N ALA A 227 -4.80 17.66 -0.36
CA ALA A 227 -5.44 18.41 0.69
C ALA A 227 -6.96 18.20 0.67
N GLN A 228 -7.64 18.64 1.73
CA GLN A 228 -9.09 18.58 1.76
C GLN A 228 -9.69 19.42 0.62
N GLY A 229 -10.54 18.79 -0.20
CA GLY A 229 -11.22 19.46 -1.32
C GLY A 229 -10.36 19.65 -2.57
N THR A 230 -9.18 19.03 -2.63
CA THR A 230 -8.35 18.96 -3.84
C THR A 230 -8.13 17.51 -4.27
N TRP A 231 -7.59 17.32 -5.47
CA TRP A 231 -7.11 16.03 -5.98
C TRP A 231 -5.58 16.07 -6.15
N THR A 232 -4.96 14.92 -6.39
CA THR A 232 -3.51 14.76 -6.59
C THR A 232 -3.21 13.70 -7.68
N LEU A 233 -1.94 13.44 -7.97
CA LEU A 233 -1.52 12.32 -8.81
C LEU A 233 -2.06 10.99 -8.26
N GLY A 234 -2.42 10.04 -9.13
CA GLY A 234 -3.04 8.77 -8.76
C GLY A 234 -4.52 8.85 -8.34
N SER A 235 -5.09 10.06 -8.20
CA SER A 235 -6.52 10.22 -7.92
C SER A 235 -7.38 9.63 -9.05
N ALA A 236 -8.54 9.09 -8.71
CA ALA A 236 -9.46 8.55 -9.69
C ALA A 236 -10.14 9.67 -10.52
N GLU A 237 -10.47 9.38 -11.78
CA GLU A 237 -11.23 10.29 -12.66
C GLU A 237 -12.54 10.76 -12.00
N ALA A 238 -13.23 9.86 -11.29
CA ALA A 238 -14.45 10.19 -10.56
C ALA A 238 -14.21 11.25 -9.46
N ASP A 239 -13.06 11.21 -8.77
CA ASP A 239 -12.72 12.21 -7.75
C ASP A 239 -12.40 13.56 -8.38
N VAL A 240 -11.68 13.57 -9.49
CA VAL A 240 -11.41 14.82 -10.24
C VAL A 240 -12.73 15.45 -10.68
N ILE A 241 -13.65 14.68 -11.27
CA ILE A 241 -14.97 15.18 -11.69
C ILE A 241 -15.79 15.68 -10.48
N ARG A 242 -15.76 14.95 -9.36
CA ARG A 242 -16.47 15.34 -8.13
C ARG A 242 -15.94 16.65 -7.55
N ILE A 243 -14.64 16.88 -7.60
CA ILE A 243 -13.97 18.05 -6.99
C ILE A 243 -13.97 19.26 -7.93
N GLN A 244 -13.66 19.03 -9.21
CA GLN A 244 -13.48 20.05 -10.24
C GLN A 244 -14.79 20.43 -10.93
N GLY A 245 -15.74 19.49 -11.02
CA GLY A 245 -16.99 19.64 -11.76
C GLY A 245 -16.92 19.05 -13.17
N THR A 246 -17.89 19.44 -14.00
CA THR A 246 -17.99 18.92 -15.37
C THR A 246 -16.88 19.49 -16.27
N PRO A 247 -16.10 18.64 -16.97
CA PRO A 247 -15.08 19.12 -17.90
C PRO A 247 -15.71 19.85 -19.09
N THR A 248 -15.01 20.85 -19.62
CA THR A 248 -15.45 21.60 -20.80
C THR A 248 -15.32 20.77 -22.07
N ARG A 249 -14.37 19.83 -22.10
CA ARG A 249 -14.15 18.88 -23.19
C ARG A 249 -13.49 17.63 -22.63
N GLN A 250 -13.75 16.49 -23.27
CA GLN A 250 -13.05 15.25 -23.03
C GLN A 250 -12.42 14.77 -24.35
N GLY A 251 -11.14 14.41 -24.30
CA GLY A 251 -10.47 13.65 -25.35
C GLY A 251 -10.27 12.23 -24.85
N GLN A 252 -10.67 11.24 -25.65
CA GLN A 252 -10.45 9.84 -25.33
C GLN A 252 -9.65 9.18 -26.45
N TYR A 253 -8.53 8.55 -26.10
CA TYR A 253 -7.73 7.78 -27.03
C TYR A 253 -7.89 6.31 -26.65
N THR A 254 -8.99 5.73 -27.12
CA THR A 254 -9.46 4.38 -26.74
C THR A 254 -8.45 3.27 -27.05
N ALA A 255 -7.54 3.48 -28.01
CA ALA A 255 -6.49 2.53 -28.34
C ALA A 255 -5.40 2.42 -27.26
N THR A 256 -5.31 3.37 -26.33
CA THR A 256 -4.13 3.51 -25.45
C THR A 256 -4.46 3.64 -23.95
N ARG A 257 -5.70 3.37 -23.51
CA ARG A 257 -6.15 3.53 -22.10
C ARG A 257 -5.96 4.94 -21.52
N TYR A 258 -5.65 5.94 -22.35
CA TYR A 258 -5.52 7.33 -21.94
C TYR A 258 -6.80 8.14 -22.15
N THR A 259 -7.16 8.91 -21.14
CA THR A 259 -8.22 9.93 -21.19
C THR A 259 -7.61 11.28 -20.86
N THR A 260 -8.12 12.36 -21.46
CA THR A 260 -7.78 13.72 -21.08
C THR A 260 -9.05 14.53 -20.85
N LEU A 261 -9.20 15.05 -19.65
CA LEU A 261 -10.26 15.98 -19.31
C LEU A 261 -9.73 17.41 -19.40
N TYR A 262 -10.48 18.29 -20.06
CA TYR A 262 -10.15 19.69 -20.21
C TYR A 262 -11.08 20.55 -19.37
N PHE A 263 -10.52 21.57 -18.72
CA PHE A 263 -11.22 22.59 -17.95
C PHE A 263 -10.74 23.95 -18.46
N GLY A 264 -11.35 24.44 -19.54
CA GLY A 264 -10.80 25.58 -20.28
C GLY A 264 -9.56 25.17 -21.08
N THR A 265 -8.44 25.85 -20.84
CA THR A 265 -7.13 25.52 -21.40
C THR A 265 -6.31 24.59 -20.49
N SER A 266 -6.68 24.48 -19.21
CA SER A 266 -6.12 23.47 -18.32
C SER A 266 -6.58 22.06 -18.69
N ALA A 267 -5.74 21.07 -18.40
CA ALA A 267 -6.01 19.67 -18.73
C ALA A 267 -5.52 18.72 -17.63
N VAL A 268 -6.20 17.60 -17.49
CA VAL A 268 -5.82 16.48 -16.61
C VAL A 268 -5.75 15.22 -17.45
N GLN A 269 -4.62 14.52 -17.40
CA GLN A 269 -4.40 13.26 -18.13
C GLN A 269 -4.57 12.06 -17.21
N PHE A 270 -5.22 11.04 -17.73
CA PHE A 270 -5.51 9.80 -17.04
C PHE A 270 -4.96 8.62 -17.82
N GLU A 271 -4.47 7.62 -17.09
CA GLU A 271 -4.17 6.28 -17.58
C GLU A 271 -4.94 5.31 -16.69
N GLU A 272 -5.71 4.40 -17.29
CA GLU A 272 -6.53 3.43 -16.53
C GLU A 272 -7.47 4.08 -15.50
N GLY A 273 -7.93 5.31 -15.79
CA GLY A 273 -8.83 6.08 -14.93
C GLY A 273 -8.16 6.79 -13.76
N GLN A 274 -6.82 6.86 -13.72
CA GLN A 274 -6.05 7.51 -12.66
C GLN A 274 -5.23 8.68 -13.20
N VAL A 275 -5.12 9.76 -12.42
CA VAL A 275 -4.36 10.95 -12.82
C VAL A 275 -2.87 10.61 -12.93
N ILE A 276 -2.30 10.77 -14.12
CA ILE A 276 -0.86 10.60 -14.38
C ILE A 276 -0.15 11.93 -14.70
N GLY A 277 -0.90 12.99 -14.95
CA GLY A 277 -0.35 14.28 -15.33
C GLY A 277 -1.43 15.35 -15.46
N TYR A 278 -0.99 16.59 -15.52
CA TYR A 278 -1.86 17.74 -15.69
C TYR A 278 -1.10 18.95 -16.22
N ALA A 279 -1.84 19.95 -16.70
CA ALA A 279 -1.35 21.29 -16.97
C ALA A 279 -2.38 22.30 -16.48
N ASP A 280 -2.00 23.14 -15.52
CA ASP A 280 -2.88 24.16 -14.90
C ASP A 280 -2.64 25.55 -15.49
N VAL A 281 -2.85 25.66 -16.80
CA VAL A 281 -2.59 26.90 -17.57
C VAL A 281 -3.49 28.05 -17.11
N ASP A 282 -4.77 27.76 -16.85
CA ASP A 282 -5.76 28.76 -16.41
C ASP A 282 -5.74 29.01 -14.90
N LYS A 283 -4.88 28.31 -14.14
CA LYS A 283 -4.86 28.33 -12.66
C LYS A 283 -6.22 28.03 -12.04
N ASN A 284 -6.92 27.06 -12.64
CA ASN A 284 -8.29 26.71 -12.28
C ASN A 284 -8.41 25.29 -11.71
N LEU A 285 -7.36 24.48 -11.76
CA LEU A 285 -7.38 23.11 -11.25
C LEU A 285 -7.27 23.10 -9.72
N ARG A 286 -8.20 22.40 -9.06
CA ARG A 286 -8.21 22.21 -7.59
C ARG A 286 -7.32 21.03 -7.19
N LEU A 287 -6.01 21.17 -7.41
CA LEU A 287 -5.03 20.13 -7.09
C LEU A 287 -4.05 20.57 -6.01
N SER A 288 -3.43 19.60 -5.34
CA SER A 288 -2.34 19.84 -4.42
C SER A 288 -1.41 18.63 -4.37
N LEU A 289 -0.10 18.87 -4.31
CA LEU A 289 0.91 17.82 -4.12
C LEU A 289 1.59 18.01 -2.76
N ASN A 290 0.92 17.56 -1.69
CA ASN A 290 1.47 17.62 -0.34
C ASN A 290 2.29 16.37 -0.05
N LEU A 291 3.45 16.50 0.58
CA LEU A 291 4.24 15.35 0.99
C LEU A 291 4.16 15.14 2.50
N PRO A 292 4.19 13.87 2.98
CA PRO A 292 4.32 13.56 4.41
C PRO A 292 5.47 14.32 5.06
N PRO A 293 5.43 14.69 6.35
CA PRO A 293 6.60 15.26 7.00
C PRO A 293 7.81 14.32 6.91
N LEU A 294 9.02 14.88 6.89
CA LEU A 294 10.23 14.05 6.95
C LEU A 294 10.31 13.34 8.31
N PRO A 295 10.80 12.09 8.35
CA PRO A 295 11.09 11.41 9.62
C PRO A 295 12.00 12.24 10.52
N GLU A 296 11.80 12.13 11.84
CA GLU A 296 12.63 12.83 12.82
C GLU A 296 14.12 12.57 12.59
N GLY A 297 14.91 13.65 12.54
CA GLY A 297 16.36 13.57 12.31
C GLY A 297 16.80 13.66 10.84
N GLN A 298 15.88 13.63 9.87
CA GLN A 298 16.22 13.97 8.48
C GLN A 298 16.12 15.47 8.25
N THR A 299 17.19 16.04 7.67
CA THR A 299 17.23 17.45 7.27
C THR A 299 16.98 17.57 5.78
N LEU A 300 16.03 18.42 5.40
CA LEU A 300 15.83 18.76 4.00
C LEU A 300 17.04 19.55 3.47
N PRO A 301 17.65 19.17 2.33
CA PRO A 301 18.67 20.01 1.71
C PRO A 301 18.06 21.35 1.27
N GLN A 302 18.88 22.39 1.19
CA GLN A 302 18.42 23.70 0.72
C GLN A 302 18.19 23.74 -0.80
N HIS A 303 18.87 22.85 -1.53
CA HIS A 303 18.78 22.75 -2.97
C HIS A 303 18.81 21.27 -3.37
N TRP A 304 18.13 20.92 -4.45
CA TRP A 304 18.20 19.59 -5.07
C TRP A 304 19.28 19.57 -6.16
N SER A 305 19.65 18.39 -6.65
CA SER A 305 20.64 18.20 -7.72
C SER A 305 20.26 17.06 -8.67
N VAL A 306 21.09 16.80 -9.68
CA VAL A 306 20.93 15.62 -10.54
C VAL A 306 21.07 14.36 -9.68
N GLY A 307 20.10 13.44 -9.78
CA GLY A 307 19.97 12.25 -8.95
C GLY A 307 18.98 12.38 -7.79
N SER A 308 18.52 13.59 -7.45
CA SER A 308 17.47 13.81 -6.45
C SER A 308 16.16 13.12 -6.82
N SER A 309 15.35 12.78 -5.82
CA SER A 309 14.03 12.18 -6.04
C SER A 309 12.95 13.22 -6.36
N ARG A 310 11.77 12.76 -6.80
CA ARG A 310 10.58 13.62 -6.98
C ARG A 310 10.21 14.32 -5.69
N SER A 311 10.14 13.53 -4.61
CA SER A 311 9.79 14.03 -3.28
C SER A 311 10.79 15.06 -2.77
N GLU A 312 12.09 14.89 -3.04
CA GLU A 312 13.09 15.90 -2.69
C GLU A 312 12.85 17.21 -3.45
N VAL A 313 12.68 17.16 -4.78
CA VAL A 313 12.41 18.35 -5.59
C VAL A 313 11.16 19.08 -5.10
N LEU A 314 10.06 18.37 -4.88
CA LEU A 314 8.80 18.96 -4.39
C LEU A 314 8.95 19.59 -3.00
N ARG A 315 9.72 18.98 -2.09
CA ARG A 315 9.97 19.54 -0.76
C ARG A 315 10.84 20.79 -0.82
N VAL A 316 11.93 20.73 -1.58
CA VAL A 316 12.89 21.83 -1.69
C VAL A 316 12.28 23.03 -2.40
N GLU A 317 11.52 22.80 -3.49
CA GLU A 317 10.79 23.87 -4.18
C GLU A 317 9.65 24.44 -3.31
N GLY A 318 9.07 23.63 -2.42
CA GLY A 318 8.04 24.06 -1.48
C GLY A 318 6.74 24.54 -2.15
N ARG A 319 6.55 24.22 -3.43
CA ARG A 319 5.42 24.65 -4.25
C ARG A 319 4.98 23.54 -5.19
N THR A 320 3.71 23.58 -5.58
CA THR A 320 3.14 22.63 -6.54
C THR A 320 3.55 23.00 -7.96
N PRO A 321 4.01 22.03 -8.80
CA PRO A 321 4.27 22.27 -10.22
C PRO A 321 3.03 22.77 -10.95
N THR A 322 3.19 23.68 -11.91
CA THR A 322 2.11 24.18 -12.77
C THR A 322 1.72 23.16 -13.85
N ALA A 323 2.62 22.26 -14.20
CA ALA A 323 2.31 21.10 -15.03
C ALA A 323 3.19 19.91 -14.66
N ILE A 324 2.63 18.71 -14.81
CA ILE A 324 3.36 17.45 -14.75
C ILE A 324 2.99 16.65 -16.00
N SER A 325 3.99 16.24 -16.76
CA SER A 325 3.80 15.37 -17.92
C SER A 325 4.64 14.12 -17.78
N ARG A 326 4.03 12.96 -18.01
CA ARG A 326 4.69 11.64 -18.02
C ARG A 326 4.63 11.06 -19.43
N ASN A 327 5.77 10.55 -19.90
CA ASN A 327 5.89 9.82 -21.16
C ASN A 327 6.73 8.57 -20.93
N ASP A 328 6.04 7.43 -20.88
CA ASP A 328 6.69 6.15 -20.64
C ASP A 328 7.42 5.60 -21.86
N SER A 329 7.16 6.14 -23.06
CA SER A 329 7.88 5.70 -24.27
C SER A 329 9.33 6.21 -24.31
N ASN A 330 9.63 7.34 -23.66
CA ASN A 330 10.98 7.92 -23.60
C ASN A 330 11.56 7.92 -22.17
N CYS A 331 10.89 7.26 -21.23
CA CYS A 331 11.22 7.21 -19.80
C CYS A 331 11.28 8.58 -19.14
N GLU A 332 10.48 9.53 -19.61
CA GLU A 332 10.58 10.91 -19.20
C GLU A 332 9.37 11.30 -18.37
N GLU A 333 9.65 12.09 -17.35
CA GLU A 333 8.63 12.85 -16.65
C GLU A 333 9.18 14.26 -16.45
N VAL A 334 8.32 15.27 -16.58
CA VAL A 334 8.72 16.67 -16.47
C VAL A 334 7.80 17.36 -15.50
N PHE A 335 8.39 17.98 -14.47
CA PHE A 335 7.70 18.91 -13.59
C PHE A 335 8.02 20.32 -14.08
N GLN A 336 6.98 21.10 -14.38
CA GLN A 336 7.12 22.50 -14.75
C GLN A 336 6.77 23.39 -13.58
N PHE A 337 7.58 24.41 -13.36
CA PHE A 337 7.37 25.47 -12.38
C PHE A 337 7.37 26.81 -13.11
N ASP A 338 6.90 27.86 -12.43
CA ASP A 338 7.03 29.23 -12.94
C ASP A 338 8.52 29.57 -13.12
N GLY A 339 8.99 29.62 -14.37
CA GLY A 339 10.38 29.97 -14.70
C GLY A 339 11.35 28.79 -14.82
N GLY A 340 10.89 27.55 -14.78
CA GLY A 340 11.79 26.41 -14.96
C GLY A 340 11.09 25.07 -15.09
N GLU A 341 11.87 24.05 -15.43
CA GLU A 341 11.40 22.67 -15.45
C GLU A 341 12.49 21.71 -14.97
N VAL A 342 12.03 20.59 -14.41
CA VAL A 342 12.87 19.49 -13.92
C VAL A 342 12.46 18.23 -14.66
N THR A 343 13.44 17.56 -15.26
CA THR A 343 13.25 16.32 -16.01
C THR A 343 13.71 15.14 -15.19
N PHE A 344 12.86 14.13 -15.09
CA PHE A 344 13.09 12.88 -14.39
C PHE A 344 13.17 11.73 -15.38
N ARG A 345 14.01 10.75 -15.05
CA ARG A 345 13.92 9.39 -15.60
C ARG A 345 13.88 8.40 -14.47
N GLN A 346 12.93 7.46 -14.52
CA GLN A 346 12.76 6.43 -13.49
C GLN A 346 12.62 7.00 -12.06
N GLY A 347 11.99 8.18 -11.95
CA GLY A 347 11.76 8.87 -10.67
C GLY A 347 12.98 9.60 -10.09
N THR A 348 14.06 9.77 -10.85
CA THR A 348 15.24 10.54 -10.43
C THR A 348 15.54 11.68 -11.39
N VAL A 349 15.99 12.82 -10.87
CA VAL A 349 16.34 13.99 -11.68
C VAL A 349 17.48 13.64 -12.63
N THR A 350 17.28 13.85 -13.92
CA THR A 350 18.32 13.69 -14.95
C THR A 350 18.73 15.00 -15.59
N GLY A 351 17.92 16.04 -15.47
CA GLY A 351 18.21 17.35 -16.06
C GLY A 351 17.21 18.41 -15.62
N TYR A 352 17.50 19.65 -15.96
CA TYR A 352 16.63 20.78 -15.67
C TYR A 352 16.88 21.94 -16.63
N ARG A 353 15.90 22.85 -16.73
CA ARG A 353 16.07 24.16 -17.37
C ARG A 353 15.60 25.23 -16.39
N ASN A 354 16.49 26.13 -15.97
CA ASN A 354 16.21 27.18 -14.99
C ASN A 354 16.24 28.59 -15.62
N PHE A 355 15.42 28.81 -16.64
CA PHE A 355 15.46 30.05 -17.45
C PHE A 355 15.01 31.30 -16.68
N GLY A 356 14.18 31.14 -15.66
CA GLY A 356 13.73 32.20 -14.76
C GLY A 356 14.58 32.33 -13.48
N GLN A 357 15.58 31.46 -13.27
CA GLN A 357 16.40 31.41 -12.06
C GLN A 357 15.56 31.28 -10.77
N THR A 358 14.45 30.55 -10.85
CA THR A 358 13.50 30.36 -9.75
C THR A 358 13.61 28.99 -9.09
N LEU A 359 14.28 28.02 -9.73
CA LEU A 359 14.49 26.68 -9.19
C LEU A 359 15.60 26.70 -8.12
N GLN A 360 15.37 26.00 -7.03
CA GLN A 360 16.28 25.79 -5.90
C GLN A 360 17.22 24.61 -6.21
N VAL A 361 18.04 24.76 -7.24
CA VAL A 361 18.99 23.74 -7.73
C VAL A 361 20.44 24.13 -7.45
N ASN A 362 21.28 23.16 -7.09
CA ASN A 362 22.72 23.32 -6.92
C ASN A 362 23.50 23.34 -8.24
#